data_AF-A0A9P6MQ30-F1
#
_entry.id   AF-A0A9P6MQ30-F1
#
_cell.length_a   1.000
_cell.length_b   1.000
_cell.length_c   1.000
_cell.angle_alpha   90.00
_cell.angle_beta   90.00
_cell.angle_gamma   90.00
#
_symmetry.space_group_name_H-M   'P 1'
#
loop_
_entity.id
_entity.type
_entity.pdbx_description
1 polymer ?
#
loop_
_entity_poly.entity_id
_entity_poly.type
_entity_poly.pdbx_seq_one_letter_code
_entity_poly.pdbx_strand_id
1 'polypeptide(L)'
;MPTISVTQSSIQGPTMYHVSTLSNSPPSPQYFSQPSNSQRHSIASFDSRHSFDENDSPLNKPTLHQILLNQGRGQYTLDNFGAFLQSQFCYENLAFWLASRQYKLCAQSLYQSVHQSVPMFNLHVQTTQYLSDSQARAFSDLQRKMRAILDTFVLPSSPHELNLSDAVRCKLLRSVAEGNYHPQVLEQAREAIMDLMKCSSYPLFLEGIAAKRASNAGSSQSQADSEKSSHDNDSGSWRHKAKHHFKLVSKMLKRSA
;
A
#
# COMPACT_ATOMS: atom_id res chain seq x y z
N MET A 1 -35.25 -48.90 -22.18
CA MET A 1 -36.44 -49.62 -21.68
C MET A 1 -35.96 -50.52 -20.55
N PRO A 2 -36.50 -50.45 -19.32
CA PRO A 2 -37.86 -50.04 -18.99
C PRO A 2 -37.96 -48.78 -18.10
N THR A 3 -39.15 -48.21 -18.23
CA THR A 3 -39.75 -47.03 -17.61
C THR A 3 -40.56 -47.48 -16.39
N ILE A 4 -40.57 -46.72 -15.30
CA ILE A 4 -41.72 -46.71 -14.37
C ILE A 4 -42.01 -45.26 -13.96
N SER A 5 -43.28 -44.91 -14.12
CA SER A 5 -43.89 -43.59 -14.02
C SER A 5 -44.99 -43.61 -12.94
N VAL A 6 -45.19 -42.44 -12.30
CA VAL A 6 -46.47 -41.88 -11.78
C VAL A 6 -46.99 -42.52 -10.47
N THR A 7 -47.30 -41.74 -9.41
CA THR A 7 -48.58 -41.04 -9.25
C THR A 7 -48.55 -39.77 -8.40
N GLN A 8 -49.32 -38.80 -8.88
CA GLN A 8 -49.69 -37.51 -8.31
C GLN A 8 -51.06 -37.66 -7.62
N SER A 9 -51.28 -36.97 -6.49
CA SER A 9 -52.62 -36.76 -5.91
C SER A 9 -52.76 -35.30 -5.47
N SER A 10 -53.75 -34.63 -6.05
CA SER A 10 -54.17 -33.24 -5.87
C SER A 10 -55.55 -33.23 -5.24
N ILE A 11 -55.82 -32.43 -4.19
CA ILE A 11 -57.18 -31.94 -3.85
C ILE A 11 -57.11 -30.55 -3.18
N GLN A 12 -57.53 -29.54 -3.97
CA GLN A 12 -58.46 -28.40 -3.73
C GLN A 12 -58.47 -27.57 -2.41
N GLY A 13 -58.50 -26.22 -2.60
CA GLY A 13 -58.78 -25.16 -1.58
C GLY A 13 -60.28 -25.03 -1.24
N PRO A 14 -60.91 -23.83 -1.07
CA PRO A 14 -60.41 -22.43 -1.02
C PRO A 14 -60.97 -21.61 0.18
N THR A 15 -60.46 -20.39 0.47
CA THR A 15 -61.31 -19.19 0.71
C THR A 15 -60.51 -17.88 0.73
N MET A 16 -61.15 -16.85 0.17
CA MET A 16 -60.70 -15.48 -0.03
C MET A 16 -60.94 -14.59 1.19
N TYR A 17 -60.03 -13.63 1.43
CA TYR A 17 -60.41 -12.28 1.87
C TYR A 17 -59.57 -11.25 1.14
N HIS A 18 -60.29 -10.30 0.53
CA HIS A 18 -59.81 -9.16 -0.24
C HIS A 18 -60.25 -7.92 0.53
N VAL A 19 -59.35 -7.00 0.89
CA VAL A 19 -59.67 -5.59 1.08
C VAL A 19 -58.49 -4.74 0.62
N SER A 20 -58.82 -3.76 -0.21
CA SER A 20 -57.92 -2.84 -0.89
C SER A 20 -57.70 -1.53 -0.12
N THR A 21 -56.63 -0.83 -0.54
CA THR A 21 -56.46 0.64 -0.62
C THR A 21 -56.31 1.46 0.67
N LEU A 22 -55.18 2.17 0.81
CA LEU A 22 -55.07 3.61 0.51
C LEU A 22 -53.67 4.18 0.82
N SER A 23 -53.28 5.08 -0.07
CA SER A 23 -52.22 6.09 0.01
C SER A 23 -52.25 6.89 1.32
N ASN A 24 -51.07 7.27 1.86
CA ASN A 24 -50.73 8.68 2.16
C ASN A 24 -49.37 8.82 2.89
N SER A 25 -48.52 9.68 2.34
CA SER A 25 -47.29 10.21 2.96
C SER A 25 -47.60 11.28 4.02
N PRO A 26 -46.74 11.48 5.04
CA PRO A 26 -46.78 12.68 5.87
C PRO A 26 -45.60 13.65 5.61
N PRO A 27 -45.76 14.95 5.93
CA PRO A 27 -44.81 16.02 5.58
C PRO A 27 -43.83 16.38 6.72
N SER A 28 -42.72 17.02 6.35
CA SER A 28 -41.69 17.59 7.24
C SER A 28 -42.18 18.82 8.02
N PRO A 29 -41.68 19.07 9.25
CA PRO A 29 -41.89 20.34 9.95
C PRO A 29 -40.70 21.31 9.79
N GLN A 30 -41.00 22.56 9.45
CA GLN A 30 -40.13 23.71 9.68
C GLN A 30 -40.38 24.28 11.09
N TYR A 31 -39.31 24.66 11.79
CA TYR A 31 -39.39 25.55 12.95
C TYR A 31 -38.38 26.70 12.81
N PHE A 32 -38.92 27.90 13.07
CA PHE A 32 -38.27 29.20 13.15
C PHE A 32 -37.41 29.33 14.43
N SER A 33 -36.32 30.10 14.38
CA SER A 33 -35.82 30.90 15.52
C SER A 33 -34.94 32.06 15.04
N GLN A 34 -35.17 33.21 15.66
CA GLN A 34 -34.74 34.58 15.31
C GLN A 34 -33.42 35.01 16.02
N PRO A 35 -32.89 36.23 15.77
CA PRO A 35 -31.49 36.61 15.93
C PRO A 35 -31.15 37.40 17.22
N SER A 36 -29.85 37.55 17.55
CA SER A 36 -29.36 38.59 18.47
C SER A 36 -27.88 39.00 18.27
N ASN A 37 -27.73 40.19 17.70
CA ASN A 37 -26.81 41.32 17.93
C ASN A 37 -25.38 41.20 18.56
N SER A 38 -24.41 41.71 17.78
CA SER A 38 -23.22 42.56 18.05
C SER A 38 -22.56 42.69 19.43
N GLN A 39 -21.21 42.54 19.46
CA GLN A 39 -20.28 43.61 19.89
C GLN A 39 -18.81 43.37 19.47
N ARG A 40 -18.13 44.48 19.15
CA ARG A 40 -16.74 44.65 18.67
C ARG A 40 -15.70 44.45 19.78
N HIS A 41 -14.42 44.22 19.44
CA HIS A 41 -13.30 45.17 19.65
C HIS A 41 -11.96 44.59 19.15
N SER A 42 -11.11 45.49 18.64
CA SER A 42 -9.82 45.25 18.00
C SER A 42 -8.73 46.05 18.74
N ILE A 43 -7.49 45.57 18.58
CA ILE A 43 -6.15 46.20 18.78
C ILE A 43 -5.52 46.19 20.19
N ALA A 44 -4.44 45.38 20.34
CA ALA A 44 -3.09 45.73 20.84
C ALA A 44 -2.28 44.43 21.00
N SER A 45 -1.35 44.09 20.10
CA SER A 45 0.09 44.40 20.17
C SER A 45 0.72 44.20 21.55
N PHE A 46 1.30 43.03 21.78
CA PHE A 46 2.50 42.90 22.61
C PHE A 46 3.40 41.80 22.00
N ASP A 47 4.50 42.26 21.42
CA ASP A 47 5.57 41.47 20.85
C ASP A 47 6.36 40.81 21.99
N SER A 48 6.40 39.48 21.99
CA SER A 48 7.38 38.70 22.75
C SER A 48 7.72 37.49 21.91
N ARG A 49 8.70 37.70 21.03
CA ARG A 49 9.34 36.67 20.20
C ARG A 49 10.04 35.65 21.08
N HIS A 50 9.27 34.72 21.60
CA HIS A 50 9.77 33.36 21.72
C HIS A 50 9.66 32.72 20.33
N SER A 51 10.79 32.62 19.63
CA SER A 51 10.94 31.66 18.54
C SER A 51 10.94 30.26 19.15
N PHE A 52 9.77 29.80 19.60
CA PHE A 52 9.54 28.37 19.73
C PHE A 52 9.60 27.82 18.32
N ASP A 53 10.60 26.99 18.04
CA ASP A 53 10.64 26.16 16.85
C ASP A 53 9.26 25.51 16.67
N GLU A 54 8.51 25.98 15.67
CA GLU A 54 7.19 25.52 15.27
C GLU A 54 7.25 24.11 14.64
N ASN A 55 8.22 23.30 15.04
CA ASN A 55 8.52 21.98 14.50
C ASN A 55 8.19 20.85 15.49
N ASP A 56 7.77 21.19 16.72
CA ASP A 56 7.47 20.24 17.80
C ASP A 56 5.98 19.99 18.02
N SER A 57 5.17 20.08 16.96
CA SER A 57 3.82 19.52 16.99
C SER A 57 3.90 18.01 16.72
N PRO A 58 3.20 17.15 17.48
CA PRO A 58 3.04 15.72 17.17
C PRO A 58 2.40 15.47 15.78
N LEU A 59 1.91 16.53 15.12
CA LEU A 59 1.44 16.54 13.73
C LEU A 59 2.55 16.40 12.66
N ASN A 60 3.84 16.52 12.99
CA ASN A 60 4.92 16.49 11.99
C ASN A 60 5.69 15.14 11.92
N LYS A 61 5.18 14.08 12.59
CA LYS A 61 5.76 12.74 12.53
C LYS A 61 5.33 12.05 11.22
N PRO A 62 6.24 11.75 10.28
CA PRO A 62 5.84 11.19 9.00
C PRO A 62 5.41 9.74 9.16
N THR A 63 4.29 9.39 8.55
CA THR A 63 3.80 8.01 8.48
C THR A 63 4.84 7.08 7.86
N LEU A 64 4.81 5.79 8.20
CA LEU A 64 5.65 4.78 7.54
C LEU A 64 5.49 4.84 6.01
N HIS A 65 4.26 5.01 5.53
CA HIS A 65 4.00 5.11 4.10
C HIS A 65 4.73 6.30 3.45
N GLN A 66 4.74 7.47 4.10
CA GLN A 66 5.51 8.63 3.62
C GLN A 66 7.01 8.32 3.59
N ILE A 67 7.57 7.65 4.60
CA ILE A 67 8.98 7.24 4.61
C ILE A 67 9.28 6.27 3.47
N LEU A 68 8.44 5.26 3.26
CA LEU A 68 8.61 4.25 2.20
C LEU A 68 8.52 4.85 0.79
N LEU A 69 7.73 5.92 0.62
CA LEU A 69 7.67 6.72 -0.61
C LEU A 69 8.76 7.78 -0.70
N ASN A 70 9.63 7.89 0.30
CA ASN A 70 10.66 8.91 0.44
C ASN A 70 10.10 10.35 0.38
N GLN A 71 8.96 10.54 1.03
CA GLN A 71 8.23 11.81 1.18
C GLN A 71 8.38 12.42 2.58
N GLY A 72 9.11 11.76 3.48
CA GLY A 72 9.46 12.32 4.78
C GLY A 72 10.49 13.45 4.67
N ARG A 73 10.53 14.32 5.68
CA ARG A 73 11.47 15.46 5.76
C ARG A 73 12.66 15.14 6.67
N GLY A 74 13.77 15.84 6.48
CA GLY A 74 14.96 15.70 7.31
C GLY A 74 15.46 14.26 7.40
N GLN A 75 15.54 13.71 8.61
CA GLN A 75 16.06 12.35 8.86
C GLN A 75 15.07 11.22 8.49
N TYR A 76 13.83 11.54 8.14
CA TYR A 76 12.78 10.55 7.86
C TYR A 76 12.76 10.10 6.39
N THR A 77 13.92 9.71 5.87
CA THR A 77 14.08 9.24 4.49
C THR A 77 13.97 7.72 4.40
N LEU A 78 13.68 7.22 3.19
CA LEU A 78 13.74 5.80 2.89
C LEU A 78 15.13 5.22 3.17
N ASP A 79 16.19 5.95 2.82
CA ASP A 79 17.57 5.49 2.99
C ASP A 79 17.92 5.30 4.47
N ASN A 80 17.55 6.26 5.32
CA ASN A 80 17.78 6.16 6.76
C ASN A 80 16.97 5.02 7.40
N PHE A 81 15.71 4.85 6.97
CA PHE A 81 14.90 3.74 7.45
C PHE A 81 15.44 2.40 6.97
N GLY A 82 15.89 2.30 5.72
CA GLY A 82 16.51 1.10 5.18
C GLY A 82 17.81 0.73 5.91
N ALA A 83 18.66 1.71 6.21
CA ALA A 83 19.87 1.50 7.02
C ALA A 83 19.53 1.03 8.45
N PHE A 84 18.47 1.59 9.05
CA PHE A 84 17.96 1.13 10.34
C PHE A 84 17.48 -0.32 10.29
N LEU A 85 16.70 -0.71 9.28
CA LEU A 85 16.25 -2.10 9.14
C LEU A 85 17.41 -3.07 8.91
N GLN A 86 18.49 -2.64 8.25
CA GLN A 86 19.71 -3.45 8.12
C GLN A 86 20.38 -3.69 9.47
N SER A 87 20.46 -2.66 10.33
CA SER A 87 21.07 -2.82 11.66
C SER A 87 20.19 -3.63 12.62
N GLN A 88 18.87 -3.64 12.39
CA GLN A 88 17.91 -4.47 13.11
C GLN A 88 17.71 -5.87 12.48
N PHE A 89 18.50 -6.23 11.46
CA PHE A 89 18.44 -7.54 10.79
C PHE A 89 17.04 -7.91 10.24
N CYS A 90 16.25 -6.91 9.83
CA CYS A 90 14.87 -7.10 9.33
C CYS A 90 14.63 -6.40 7.97
N TYR A 91 15.70 -6.21 7.20
CA TYR A 91 15.70 -5.50 5.92
C TYR A 91 14.88 -6.20 4.82
N GLU A 92 14.69 -7.52 4.92
CA GLU A 92 13.87 -8.31 4.01
C GLU A 92 12.44 -7.79 3.89
N ASN A 93 11.88 -7.22 4.97
CA ASN A 93 10.55 -6.62 4.96
C ASN A 93 10.45 -5.44 3.99
N LEU A 94 11.45 -4.55 4.01
CA LEU A 94 11.53 -3.43 3.07
C LEU A 94 11.86 -3.92 1.65
N ALA A 95 12.77 -4.88 1.53
CA ALA A 95 13.18 -5.43 0.25
C ALA A 95 11.98 -6.06 -0.50
N PHE A 96 11.16 -6.84 0.20
CA PHE A 96 9.94 -7.42 -0.35
C PHE A 96 8.92 -6.34 -0.75
N TRP A 97 8.71 -5.33 0.10
CA TRP A 97 7.78 -4.23 -0.21
C TRP A 97 8.19 -3.49 -1.50
N LEU A 98 9.48 -3.20 -1.66
CA LEU A 98 10.04 -2.57 -2.86
C LEU A 98 9.96 -3.49 -4.09
N ALA A 99 10.26 -4.78 -3.93
CA ALA A 99 10.15 -5.77 -5.00
C ALA A 99 8.72 -5.89 -5.52
N SER A 100 7.74 -5.97 -4.61
CA SER A 100 6.31 -6.04 -4.93
C SER A 100 5.83 -4.78 -5.66
N ARG A 101 6.29 -3.59 -5.22
CA ARG A 101 5.99 -2.32 -5.90
C ARG A 101 6.58 -2.29 -7.32
N GLN A 102 7.83 -2.73 -7.48
CA GLN A 102 8.48 -2.80 -8.79
C GLN A 102 7.78 -3.79 -9.71
N TYR A 103 7.36 -4.93 -9.18
CA TYR A 103 6.56 -5.93 -9.91
C TYR A 103 5.25 -5.31 -10.42
N LYS A 104 4.51 -4.60 -9.56
CA LYS A 104 3.26 -3.92 -9.93
C LYS A 104 3.46 -2.94 -11.10
N LEU A 105 4.54 -2.16 -11.08
CA LEU A 105 4.87 -1.25 -12.18
C LEU A 105 5.18 -2.00 -13.49
N CYS A 106 5.92 -3.11 -13.43
CA CYS A 106 6.17 -3.94 -14.61
C CYS A 106 4.88 -4.56 -15.17
N ALA A 107 4.01 -5.10 -14.30
CA ALA A 107 2.74 -5.69 -14.70
C ALA A 107 1.81 -4.64 -15.33
N GLN A 108 1.74 -3.45 -14.75
CA GLN A 108 0.95 -2.34 -15.27
C GLN A 108 1.44 -1.88 -16.65
N SER A 109 2.75 -1.73 -16.83
CA SER A 109 3.34 -1.37 -18.11
C SER A 109 3.01 -2.42 -19.20
N LEU A 110 3.12 -3.71 -18.87
CA LEU A 110 2.73 -4.78 -19.78
C LEU A 110 1.24 -4.71 -20.12
N TYR A 111 0.38 -4.62 -19.10
CA TYR A 111 -1.07 -4.56 -19.31
C TYR A 111 -1.46 -3.38 -20.21
N GLN A 112 -0.92 -2.19 -19.96
CA GLN A 112 -1.19 -1.00 -20.77
C GLN A 112 -0.74 -1.17 -22.22
N SER A 113 0.39 -1.85 -22.47
CA SER A 113 0.88 -2.13 -23.82
C SER A 113 0.04 -3.16 -24.60
N VAL A 114 -0.74 -3.99 -23.90
CA VAL A 114 -1.47 -5.12 -24.49
C VAL A 114 -2.97 -4.84 -24.59
N HIS A 115 -3.57 -4.21 -23.57
CA HIS A 115 -5.02 -4.16 -23.36
C HIS A 115 -5.81 -3.52 -24.52
N GLN A 116 -5.22 -2.57 -25.23
CA GLN A 116 -5.86 -1.97 -26.42
C GLN A 116 -6.01 -2.99 -27.57
N SER A 117 -5.02 -3.86 -27.75
CA SER A 117 -5.00 -4.87 -28.81
C SER A 117 -5.64 -6.20 -28.41
N VAL A 118 -5.61 -6.53 -27.11
CA VAL A 118 -6.10 -7.80 -26.56
C VAL A 118 -6.91 -7.50 -25.30
N PRO A 119 -8.21 -7.15 -25.43
CA PRO A 119 -9.06 -6.78 -24.29
C PRO A 119 -9.26 -7.92 -23.28
N MET A 120 -9.12 -9.16 -23.73
CA MET A 120 -9.23 -10.36 -22.90
C MET A 120 -7.97 -10.67 -22.07
N PHE A 121 -6.86 -9.96 -22.29
CA PHE A 121 -5.63 -10.18 -21.52
C PHE A 121 -5.78 -9.64 -20.11
N ASN A 122 -5.57 -10.51 -19.12
CA ASN A 122 -5.78 -10.18 -17.70
C ASN A 122 -4.60 -10.60 -16.80
N LEU A 123 -3.39 -10.73 -17.38
CA LEU A 123 -2.20 -11.21 -16.68
C LEU A 123 -2.35 -12.65 -16.13
N HIS A 124 -3.27 -13.44 -16.68
CA HIS A 124 -3.41 -14.86 -16.40
C HIS A 124 -2.79 -15.71 -17.52
N VAL A 125 -2.18 -16.84 -17.17
CA VAL A 125 -1.53 -17.74 -18.15
C VAL A 125 -2.49 -18.22 -19.25
N GLN A 126 -3.77 -18.37 -18.96
CA GLN A 126 -4.78 -18.78 -19.97
C GLN A 126 -4.99 -17.75 -21.09
N THR A 127 -4.60 -16.49 -20.87
CA THR A 127 -4.77 -15.42 -21.85
C THR A 127 -3.54 -15.21 -22.72
N THR A 128 -2.47 -16.00 -22.53
CA THR A 128 -1.22 -15.85 -23.27
C THR A 128 -1.34 -16.21 -24.75
N GLN A 129 -2.31 -17.06 -25.11
CA GLN A 129 -2.53 -17.48 -26.50
C GLN A 129 -2.91 -16.33 -27.44
N TYR A 130 -3.37 -15.21 -26.88
CA TYR A 130 -3.78 -14.02 -27.64
C TYR A 130 -2.64 -13.00 -27.80
N LEU A 131 -1.48 -13.26 -27.18
CA LEU A 131 -0.35 -12.36 -27.21
C LEU A 131 0.50 -12.57 -28.47
N SER A 132 1.04 -11.48 -29.00
CA SER A 132 2.13 -11.56 -29.98
C SER A 132 3.43 -12.07 -29.34
N ASP A 133 4.40 -12.51 -30.14
CA ASP A 133 5.68 -13.04 -29.63
C ASP A 133 6.43 -12.05 -28.73
N SER A 134 6.35 -10.74 -29.00
CA SER A 134 6.99 -9.72 -28.16
C SER A 134 6.26 -9.57 -26.82
N GLN A 135 4.93 -9.57 -26.83
CA GLN A 135 4.09 -9.49 -25.64
C GLN A 135 4.22 -10.76 -24.77
N ALA A 136 4.26 -11.94 -25.38
CA ALA A 136 4.46 -13.22 -24.71
C ALA A 136 5.83 -13.31 -24.02
N ARG A 137 6.89 -12.78 -24.65
CA ARG A 137 8.21 -12.63 -24.01
C ARG A 137 8.16 -11.69 -22.81
N ALA A 138 7.52 -10.53 -22.94
CA ALA A 138 7.37 -9.59 -21.84
C ALA A 138 6.54 -10.17 -20.67
N PHE A 139 5.51 -10.97 -20.96
CA PHE A 139 4.77 -11.71 -19.94
C PHE A 139 5.64 -12.78 -19.27
N SER A 140 6.43 -13.54 -20.05
CA SER A 140 7.37 -14.52 -19.51
C SER A 140 8.40 -13.88 -18.58
N ASP A 141 8.87 -12.68 -18.89
CA ASP A 141 9.76 -11.89 -18.04
C ASP A 141 9.08 -11.48 -16.73
N LEU A 142 7.79 -11.14 -16.78
CA LEU A 142 6.99 -10.85 -15.59
C LEU A 142 6.84 -12.11 -14.72
N GLN A 143 6.56 -13.27 -15.33
CA GLN A 143 6.48 -14.55 -14.60
C GLN A 143 7.78 -14.89 -13.88
N ARG A 144 8.95 -14.67 -14.53
CA ARG A 144 10.26 -14.85 -13.88
C ARG A 144 10.45 -13.91 -12.70
N LYS A 145 10.00 -12.66 -12.78
CA LYS A 145 10.04 -11.71 -11.65
C LYS A 145 9.16 -12.15 -10.48
N MET A 146 7.96 -12.67 -10.74
CA MET A 146 7.09 -13.22 -9.70
C MET A 146 7.76 -14.39 -8.99
N ARG A 147 8.28 -15.37 -9.75
CA ARG A 147 8.99 -16.53 -9.17
C ARG A 147 10.17 -16.08 -8.30
N ALA A 148 11.02 -15.18 -8.80
CA ALA A 148 12.13 -14.66 -8.01
C ALA A 148 11.67 -14.00 -6.69
N ILE A 149 10.53 -13.30 -6.66
CA ILE A 149 9.95 -12.76 -5.41
C ILE A 149 9.55 -13.90 -4.48
N LEU A 150 8.85 -14.91 -4.98
CA LEU A 150 8.40 -16.04 -4.17
C LEU A 150 9.58 -16.83 -3.60
N ASP A 151 10.57 -17.15 -4.41
CA ASP A 151 11.76 -17.94 -4.04
C ASP A 151 12.68 -17.19 -3.06
N THR A 152 12.67 -15.86 -3.10
CA THR A 152 13.52 -15.04 -2.22
C THR A 152 12.87 -14.77 -0.87
N PHE A 153 11.54 -14.62 -0.82
CA PHE A 153 10.85 -14.04 0.33
C PHE A 153 9.69 -14.87 0.89
N VAL A 154 9.08 -15.77 0.12
CA VAL A 154 7.77 -16.35 0.46
C VAL A 154 7.82 -17.86 0.69
N LEU A 155 8.58 -18.60 -0.13
CA LEU A 155 8.66 -20.05 0.00
C LEU A 155 9.31 -20.45 1.34
N PRO A 156 8.92 -21.60 1.92
CA PRO A 156 9.61 -22.12 3.08
C PRO A 156 11.11 -22.26 2.83
N SER A 157 11.93 -21.90 3.80
CA SER A 157 13.41 -21.91 3.68
C SER A 157 13.97 -20.92 2.65
N SER A 158 13.20 -19.91 2.25
CA SER A 158 13.73 -18.81 1.45
C SER A 158 14.87 -18.12 2.19
N PRO A 159 15.94 -17.65 1.49
CA PRO A 159 17.08 -17.00 2.14
C PRO A 159 16.71 -15.71 2.89
N HIS A 160 15.58 -15.09 2.51
CA HIS A 160 15.01 -13.91 3.14
C HIS A 160 13.53 -14.13 3.45
N GLU A 161 13.19 -15.32 3.95
CA GLU A 161 11.81 -15.71 4.28
C GLU A 161 11.13 -14.68 5.20
N LEU A 162 9.94 -14.26 4.80
CA LEU A 162 9.12 -13.30 5.52
C LEU A 162 8.30 -13.96 6.62
N ASN A 163 8.08 -13.22 7.70
CA ASN A 163 7.12 -13.58 8.74
C ASN A 163 5.67 -13.32 8.28
N LEU A 164 5.15 -14.20 7.42
CA LEU A 164 3.76 -14.22 6.97
C LEU A 164 2.98 -15.31 7.70
N SER A 165 1.69 -15.07 7.94
CA SER A 165 0.81 -16.14 8.40
C SER A 165 0.62 -17.18 7.30
N ASP A 166 0.40 -18.44 7.70
CA ASP A 166 0.21 -19.55 6.77
C ASP A 166 -0.96 -19.30 5.81
N ALA A 167 -2.04 -18.68 6.29
CA ALA A 167 -3.19 -18.34 5.46
C ALA A 167 -2.81 -17.39 4.30
N VAL A 168 -2.01 -16.34 4.59
CA VAL A 168 -1.55 -15.38 3.57
C VAL A 168 -0.58 -16.04 2.60
N ARG A 169 0.39 -16.80 3.11
CA ARG A 169 1.37 -17.53 2.30
C ARG A 169 0.69 -18.53 1.35
N CYS A 170 -0.19 -19.38 1.87
CA CYS A 170 -0.91 -20.39 1.11
C CYS A 170 -1.79 -19.77 0.01
N LYS A 171 -2.50 -18.67 0.30
CA LYS A 171 -3.34 -18.00 -0.68
C LYS A 171 -2.53 -17.39 -1.82
N LEU A 172 -1.40 -16.73 -1.51
CA LEU A 172 -0.49 -16.18 -2.52
C LEU A 172 0.07 -17.29 -3.41
N LEU A 173 0.64 -18.34 -2.82
CA LEU A 173 1.24 -19.44 -3.56
C LEU A 173 0.23 -20.16 -4.45
N ARG A 174 -0.98 -20.44 -3.93
CA ARG A 174 -2.06 -21.05 -4.71
C ARG A 174 -2.44 -20.20 -5.92
N SER A 175 -2.65 -18.90 -5.73
CA SER A 175 -3.08 -18.03 -6.84
C SER A 175 -2.05 -17.98 -7.96
N VAL A 176 -0.75 -17.92 -7.62
CA VAL A 176 0.31 -17.94 -8.63
C VAL A 176 0.44 -19.31 -9.29
N ALA A 177 0.28 -20.40 -8.54
CA ALA A 177 0.28 -21.77 -9.07
C ALA A 177 -0.87 -22.03 -10.07
N GLU A 178 -2.02 -21.40 -9.85
CA GLU A 178 -3.17 -21.41 -10.79
C GLU A 178 -2.91 -20.55 -12.04
N GLY A 179 -1.81 -19.80 -12.09
CA GLY A 179 -1.39 -19.02 -13.24
C GLY A 179 -1.81 -17.56 -13.21
N ASN A 180 -2.21 -17.03 -12.05
CA ASN A 180 -2.52 -15.61 -11.86
C ASN A 180 -1.26 -14.79 -11.55
N TYR A 181 -0.88 -13.91 -12.47
CA TYR A 181 0.26 -13.00 -12.33
C TYR A 181 -0.17 -11.54 -12.15
N HIS A 182 -1.46 -11.29 -11.89
CA HIS A 182 -1.94 -9.94 -11.58
C HIS A 182 -1.32 -9.42 -10.27
N PRO A 183 -0.84 -8.16 -10.18
CA PRO A 183 -0.12 -7.66 -9.01
C PRO A 183 -0.93 -7.68 -7.69
N GLN A 184 -2.26 -7.73 -7.79
CA GLN A 184 -3.16 -7.87 -6.63
C GLN A 184 -2.89 -9.13 -5.80
N VAL A 185 -2.32 -10.19 -6.39
CA VAL A 185 -2.01 -11.43 -5.64
C VAL A 185 -1.03 -11.18 -4.50
N LEU A 186 -0.12 -10.20 -4.65
CA LEU A 186 0.88 -9.84 -3.63
C LEU A 186 0.33 -8.88 -2.55
N GLU A 187 -0.85 -8.32 -2.76
CA GLU A 187 -1.31 -7.17 -1.96
C GLU A 187 -1.52 -7.52 -0.50
N GLN A 188 -2.14 -8.67 -0.22
CA GLN A 188 -2.37 -9.12 1.16
C GLN A 188 -1.05 -9.38 1.90
N ALA A 189 -0.04 -9.93 1.23
CA ALA A 189 1.28 -10.12 1.81
C ALA A 189 1.99 -8.76 2.02
N ARG A 190 1.87 -7.84 1.06
CA ARG A 190 2.42 -6.48 1.16
C ARG A 190 1.83 -5.71 2.35
N GLU A 191 0.53 -5.82 2.59
CA GLU A 191 -0.16 -5.22 3.74
C GLU A 191 0.31 -5.83 5.04
N ALA A 192 0.37 -7.16 5.15
CA ALA A 192 0.86 -7.84 6.35
C ALA A 192 2.28 -7.39 6.74
N ILE A 193 3.19 -7.30 5.77
CA ILE A 193 4.57 -6.84 6.02
C ILE A 193 4.63 -5.35 6.34
N MET A 194 3.77 -4.53 5.72
CA MET A 194 3.67 -3.12 6.06
C MET A 194 3.20 -2.95 7.51
N ASP A 195 2.19 -3.70 7.94
CA ASP A 195 1.68 -3.65 9.31
C ASP A 195 2.68 -4.22 10.32
N LEU A 196 3.41 -5.28 9.97
CA LEU A 196 4.53 -5.78 10.77
C LEU A 196 5.57 -4.67 11.00
N MET A 197 6.00 -3.97 9.95
CA MET A 197 6.95 -2.86 10.09
C MET A 197 6.37 -1.70 10.91
N LYS A 198 5.09 -1.36 10.73
CA LYS A 198 4.42 -0.30 11.52
C LYS A 198 4.40 -0.60 13.01
N CYS A 199 4.21 -1.86 13.39
CA CYS A 199 4.09 -2.26 14.79
C CYS A 199 5.44 -2.53 15.46
N SER A 200 6.48 -2.88 14.70
CA SER A 200 7.78 -3.28 15.25
C SER A 200 8.88 -2.25 15.00
N SER A 201 9.32 -2.10 13.75
CA SER A 201 10.55 -1.38 13.40
C SER A 201 10.34 0.12 13.28
N TYR A 202 9.16 0.56 12.83
CA TYR A 202 8.85 1.97 12.62
C TYR A 202 8.82 2.79 13.92
N PRO A 203 8.20 2.36 15.03
CA PRO A 203 8.23 3.10 16.29
C PRO A 203 9.67 3.28 16.81
N LEU A 204 10.48 2.21 16.77
CA LEU A 204 11.88 2.22 17.20
C LEU A 204 12.75 3.13 16.34
N PHE A 205 12.49 3.20 15.03
CA PHE A 205 13.17 4.14 14.15
C PHE A 205 12.92 5.60 14.56
N LEU A 206 11.67 5.92 14.91
CA LEU A 206 11.28 7.27 15.32
C LEU A 206 11.87 7.65 16.67
N GLU A 207 11.87 6.72 17.62
CA GLU A 207 12.54 6.87 18.93
C GLU A 207 14.04 7.08 18.75
N GLY A 208 14.69 6.31 17.86
CA GLY A 208 16.11 6.45 17.55
C GLY A 208 16.46 7.82 16.97
N ILE A 209 15.61 8.40 16.13
CA ILE A 209 15.79 9.77 15.63
C ILE A 209 15.58 10.80 16.76
N ALA A 210 14.55 10.62 17.60
CA ALA A 210 14.28 11.53 18.71
C ALA A 210 15.44 11.55 19.71
N ALA A 211 15.98 10.39 20.07
CA ALA A 211 17.14 10.25 20.95
C ALA A 211 18.39 10.97 20.39
N LYS A 212 18.67 10.81 19.09
CA LYS A 212 19.79 11.51 18.42
C LYS A 212 19.61 13.04 18.41
N ARG A 213 18.38 13.53 18.29
CA ARG A 213 18.12 14.97 18.39
C ARG A 213 18.35 15.48 19.80
N ALA A 214 17.88 14.75 20.81
CA ALA A 214 18.09 15.10 22.22
C ALA A 214 19.58 15.13 22.58
N SER A 215 20.38 14.18 22.09
CA SER A 215 21.83 14.17 22.31
C SER A 215 22.55 15.33 21.64
N ASN A 216 22.10 15.73 20.44
CA ASN A 216 22.71 16.85 19.71
C ASN A 216 22.32 18.21 20.30
N ALA A 217 21.12 18.36 20.86
CA ALA A 217 20.69 19.59 21.52
C ALA A 217 21.47 19.88 22.82
N GLY A 218 22.04 18.85 23.46
CA GLY A 218 22.93 19.00 24.62
C GLY A 218 24.38 19.39 24.28
N SER A 219 24.76 19.41 23.00
CA SER A 219 26.11 19.75 22.53
C SER A 219 26.06 20.99 21.65
N SER A 220 25.83 22.16 22.25
CA SER A 220 25.92 23.45 21.57
C SER A 220 27.36 23.75 21.13
N GLN A 221 27.73 23.37 19.91
CA GLN A 221 28.82 23.99 19.18
C GLN A 221 28.32 24.36 17.78
N SER A 222 28.46 25.65 17.47
CA SER A 222 27.98 26.36 16.31
C SER A 222 28.47 25.75 14.98
N GLN A 223 27.54 25.20 14.20
CA GLN A 223 27.69 25.09 12.74
C GLN A 223 26.39 25.50 12.07
N ALA A 224 26.40 26.72 11.51
CA ALA A 224 25.39 27.19 10.59
C ALA A 224 25.59 26.48 9.25
N ASP A 225 24.83 25.41 9.01
CA ASP A 225 24.74 24.79 7.69
C ASP A 225 23.50 25.33 6.96
N SER A 226 23.77 25.92 5.80
CA SER A 226 22.77 26.53 4.93
C SER A 226 21.94 25.44 4.24
N GLU A 227 20.73 25.16 4.72
CA GLU A 227 19.77 24.31 4.02
C GLU A 227 19.22 25.02 2.77
N LYS A 228 19.81 24.69 1.62
CA LYS A 228 19.28 25.09 0.31
C LYS A 228 18.06 24.24 -0.01
N SER A 229 16.87 24.75 0.30
CA SER A 229 15.58 24.21 -0.13
C SER A 229 15.44 24.36 -1.65
N SER A 230 15.58 23.26 -2.40
CA SER A 230 15.14 23.16 -3.79
C SER A 230 13.80 22.45 -3.85
N HIS A 231 12.73 23.23 -4.05
CA HIS A 231 11.44 22.74 -4.49
C HIS A 231 11.56 22.24 -5.93
N ASP A 232 11.63 20.93 -6.13
CA ASP A 232 11.45 20.32 -7.45
C ASP A 232 10.22 19.42 -7.44
N ASN A 233 9.19 19.88 -8.15
CA ASN A 233 8.06 19.08 -8.60
C ASN A 233 8.58 18.09 -9.66
N ASP A 234 8.80 16.83 -9.28
CA ASP A 234 9.07 15.79 -10.28
C ASP A 234 8.51 14.43 -9.85
N SER A 235 7.43 14.03 -10.53
CA SER A 235 6.78 12.73 -10.40
C SER A 235 7.65 11.55 -10.90
N GLY A 236 8.84 11.82 -11.47
CA GLY A 236 9.87 10.83 -11.84
C GLY A 236 11.00 10.61 -10.82
N SER A 237 11.08 11.41 -9.75
CA SER A 237 12.29 11.57 -8.91
C SER A 237 12.58 10.43 -7.92
N TRP A 238 11.56 9.69 -7.47
CA TRP A 238 11.74 8.72 -6.37
C TRP A 238 12.59 7.50 -6.74
N ARG A 239 12.55 7.05 -8.01
CA ARG A 239 13.41 5.94 -8.50
C ARG A 239 14.88 6.33 -8.42
N HIS A 240 15.20 7.61 -8.57
CA HIS A 240 16.55 8.14 -8.47
C HIS A 240 17.04 8.20 -7.02
N LYS A 241 16.16 8.60 -6.10
CA LYS A 241 16.46 8.70 -4.66
C LYS A 241 16.60 7.32 -4.00
N ALA A 242 15.88 6.31 -4.46
CA ALA A 242 15.95 4.93 -3.93
C ALA A 242 16.88 3.99 -4.73
N LYS A 243 17.75 4.51 -5.61
CA LYS A 243 18.59 3.71 -6.54
C LYS A 243 19.39 2.61 -5.83
N HIS A 244 19.94 2.91 -4.66
CA HIS A 244 20.72 1.96 -3.87
C HIS A 244 19.86 0.76 -3.45
N HIS A 245 18.69 1.02 -2.86
CA HIS A 245 17.77 -0.03 -2.44
C HIS A 245 17.30 -0.89 -3.60
N PHE A 246 17.02 -0.28 -4.76
CA PHE A 246 16.67 -1.04 -5.97
C PHE A 246 17.80 -1.94 -6.47
N LYS A 247 19.05 -1.47 -6.40
CA LYS A 247 20.21 -2.28 -6.75
C LYS A 247 20.36 -3.46 -5.80
N LEU A 248 20.14 -3.25 -4.50
CA LEU A 248 20.20 -4.31 -3.50
C LEU A 248 19.08 -5.34 -3.69
N VAL A 249 17.84 -4.91 -3.88
CA VAL A 249 16.70 -5.79 -4.19
C VAL A 249 16.97 -6.59 -5.47
N SER A 250 17.45 -5.93 -6.53
CA SER A 250 17.80 -6.62 -7.78
C SER A 250 18.89 -7.67 -7.57
N LYS A 251 19.86 -7.41 -6.68
CA LYS A 251 20.91 -8.37 -6.33
C LYS A 251 20.35 -9.56 -5.54
N MET A 252 19.40 -9.33 -4.63
CA MET A 252 18.71 -10.40 -3.90
C MET A 252 17.92 -11.29 -4.86
N LEU A 253 17.10 -10.71 -5.73
CA LEU A 253 16.29 -11.46 -6.69
C LEU A 253 17.11 -12.26 -7.71
N LYS A 254 18.31 -11.79 -8.08
CA LYS A 254 19.22 -12.51 -9.01
C LYS A 254 19.92 -13.73 -8.38
N ARG A 255 20.02 -13.79 -7.06
CA ARG A 255 20.67 -14.92 -6.37
C ARG A 255 19.73 -16.12 -6.21
N SER A 256 18.44 -15.90 -6.39
CA SER A 256 17.38 -16.90 -6.24
C SER A 256 16.78 -17.35 -7.58
N ALA A 257 17.28 -16.83 -8.71
CA ALA A 257 16.74 -17.03 -10.07
C ALA A 257 17.64 -17.92 -10.94
#